data_AF-A0A357IP31-F1
#
_entry.id   AF-A0A357IP31-F1
#
_cell.length_a   1.000
_cell.length_b   1.000
_cell.length_c   1.000
_cell.angle_alpha   90.00
_cell.angle_beta   90.00
_cell.angle_gamma   90.00
#
_symmetry.space_group_name_H-M   'P 1'
#
loop_
_entity.id
_entity.type
_entity.pdbx_description
1 polymer ?
#
loop_
_entity_poly.entity_id
_entity_poly.type
_entity_poly.pdbx_seq_one_letter_code
_entity_poly.pdbx_strand_id
1 'polypeptide(L)'
;MVIALIMTTFCGSFLAIWAASLLWKNCASYIYGFIPVLSMVVVGFFMMGIFFVYRPDCLSLEQYVIILYGSSILYFIIQLLVIYKIIQKQLSKISNDVEIV
;
A
#
# COMPACT_ATOMS: atom_id res chain seq x y z
N MET A 1 12.87 -1.23 -18.70
CA MET A 1 12.06 -0.16 -18.07
C MET A 1 10.57 -0.50 -18.05
N VAL A 2 9.92 -0.72 -19.20
CA VAL A 2 8.48 -1.11 -19.27
C VAL A 2 8.18 -2.39 -18.50
N ILE A 3 9.03 -3.43 -18.63
CA ILE A 3 8.85 -4.69 -17.89
C ILE A 3 8.91 -4.47 -16.37
N ALA A 4 9.83 -3.63 -15.88
CA ALA A 4 9.92 -3.30 -14.46
C ALA A 4 8.65 -2.60 -13.97
N LEU A 5 8.11 -1.64 -14.74
CA LEU A 5 6.84 -0.99 -14.43
C LEU A 5 5.66 -1.97 -14.35
N ILE A 6 5.55 -2.88 -15.32
CA ILE A 6 4.49 -3.90 -15.35
C ILE A 6 4.59 -4.78 -14.10
N MET A 7 5.80 -5.27 -13.81
CA MET A 7 6.04 -6.13 -12.64
C MET A 7 5.77 -5.40 -11.32
N THR A 8 6.20 -4.14 -11.18
CA THR A 8 5.95 -3.36 -9.97
C THR A 8 4.47 -3.03 -9.79
N THR A 9 3.76 -2.73 -10.88
CA THR A 9 2.30 -2.48 -10.83
C THR A 9 1.54 -3.74 -10.45
N PHE A 10 1.93 -4.89 -11.01
CA PHE A 10 1.35 -6.19 -10.68
C PHE A 10 1.60 -6.57 -9.21
N CYS A 11 2.86 -6.50 -8.75
CA CYS A 11 3.20 -6.76 -7.35
C CYS A 11 2.48 -5.80 -6.39
N GLY A 12 2.42 -4.50 -6.72
CA GLY A 12 1.71 -3.52 -5.92
C GLY A 12 0.22 -3.85 -5.81
N SER A 13 -0.45 -4.10 -6.94
CA SER A 13 -1.86 -4.47 -6.97
C SER A 13 -2.14 -5.73 -6.15
N PHE A 14 -1.29 -6.75 -6.28
CA PHE A 14 -1.39 -8.00 -5.52
C PHE A 14 -1.23 -7.77 -4.01
N LEU A 15 -0.24 -6.97 -3.59
CA LEU A 15 -0.02 -6.61 -2.19
C LEU A 15 -1.19 -5.81 -1.60
N ALA A 16 -1.78 -4.88 -2.35
CA ALA A 16 -2.95 -4.13 -1.91
C ALA A 16 -4.18 -5.03 -1.74
N ILE A 17 -4.44 -5.94 -2.67
CA ILE A 17 -5.54 -6.91 -2.57
C ILE A 17 -5.31 -7.84 -1.38
N TRP A 18 -4.07 -8.31 -1.17
CA TRP A 18 -3.72 -9.12 -0.01
C TRP A 18 -3.99 -8.36 1.30
N ALA A 19 -3.54 -7.11 1.40
CA ALA A 19 -3.79 -6.28 2.58
C ALA A 19 -5.29 -6.06 2.83
N ALA A 20 -6.07 -5.82 1.77
CA ALA A 20 -7.53 -5.71 1.85
C ALA A 20 -8.18 -7.02 2.32
N SER A 21 -7.68 -8.17 1.85
CA SER A 21 -8.17 -9.49 2.22
C SER A 21 -7.88 -9.82 3.69
N LEU A 22 -6.66 -9.52 4.18
CA LEU A 22 -6.31 -9.65 5.60
C LEU A 22 -7.18 -8.79 6.51
N LEU A 23 -7.47 -7.57 6.07
CA LEU A 23 -8.33 -6.63 6.78
C LEU A 23 -9.77 -7.15 6.84
N TRP A 24 -10.31 -7.64 5.73
CA TRP A 24 -11.66 -8.21 5.68
C TRP A 24 -11.80 -9.42 6.61
N LYS A 25 -10.77 -10.26 6.69
CA LYS A 25 -10.75 -11.43 7.59
C LYS A 25 -10.85 -11.03 9.07
N ASN A 26 -10.27 -9.90 9.46
CA ASN A 26 -10.23 -9.45 10.86
C ASN A 26 -11.32 -8.43 11.22
N CYS A 27 -11.90 -7.74 10.24
CA CYS A 27 -12.97 -6.75 10.42
C CYS A 27 -13.89 -6.79 9.20
N ALA A 28 -15.12 -7.31 9.37
CA ALA A 28 -16.12 -7.47 8.30
C ALA A 28 -16.80 -6.14 7.88
N SER A 29 -16.07 -5.03 7.81
CA SER A 29 -16.62 -3.73 7.41
C SER A 29 -16.00 -3.28 6.09
N TYR A 30 -16.86 -3.19 5.06
CA TYR A 30 -16.51 -2.94 3.65
C TYR A 30 -15.71 -1.65 3.44
N ILE A 31 -15.90 -0.65 4.31
CA ILE A 31 -15.28 0.69 4.20
C ILE A 31 -13.76 0.57 4.31
N TYR A 32 -13.27 -0.32 5.17
CA TYR A 32 -11.84 -0.45 5.42
C TYR A 32 -11.12 -1.14 4.26
N GLY A 33 -11.77 -2.07 3.55
CA GLY A 33 -11.19 -2.75 2.38
C GLY A 33 -10.93 -1.80 1.21
N PHE A 34 -11.64 -0.67 1.16
CA PHE A 34 -11.45 0.36 0.14
C PHE A 34 -10.20 1.20 0.36
N ILE A 35 -9.71 1.30 1.61
CA ILE A 35 -8.53 2.10 1.97
C ILE A 35 -7.24 1.59 1.27
N PRO A 36 -6.88 0.30 1.32
CA PRO A 36 -5.71 -0.22 0.58
C PRO A 36 -5.85 -0.09 -0.95
N VAL A 37 -7.07 -0.13 -1.48
CA VAL A 37 -7.32 0.04 -2.92
C VAL A 37 -7.17 1.52 -3.34
N LEU A 38 -7.75 2.46 -2.60
CA LEU A 38 -7.63 3.89 -2.88
C LEU A 38 -6.18 4.38 -2.76
N SER A 39 -5.42 3.81 -1.82
CA SER A 39 -4.01 4.14 -1.64
C SER A 39 -3.12 3.65 -2.78
N MET A 40 -3.52 2.65 -3.59
CA MET A 40 -2.81 2.30 -4.84
C MET A 40 -2.88 3.40 -5.90
N VAL A 41 -3.96 4.21 -5.92
CA VAL A 41 -4.07 5.35 -6.86
C VAL A 41 -2.97 6.37 -6.60
N VAL A 42 -2.67 6.64 -5.32
CA VAL A 42 -1.58 7.55 -4.92
C VAL A 42 -0.22 7.01 -5.35
N VAL A 43 0.00 5.69 -5.22
CA VAL A 43 1.23 5.03 -5.73
C VAL A 43 1.36 5.21 -7.23
N GLY A 44 0.27 5.05 -7.98
CA GLY A 44 0.25 5.27 -9.43
C GLY A 44 0.70 6.69 -9.79
N PHE A 45 0.18 7.72 -9.11
CA PHE A 45 0.63 9.11 -9.31
C PHE A 45 2.09 9.32 -8.93
N PHE A 46 2.55 8.69 -7.84
CA PHE A 46 3.94 8.79 -7.40
C PHE A 46 4.92 8.17 -8.41
N MET A 47 4.58 6.98 -8.93
CA MET A 47 5.33 6.31 -10.00
C MET A 47 5.38 7.16 -11.26
N MET A 48 4.26 7.78 -11.64
CA MET A 48 4.18 8.65 -12.80
C MET A 48 5.02 9.93 -12.63
N GLY A 49 5.07 10.48 -11.41
CA GLY A 49 5.96 11.59 -11.05
C GLY A 49 7.44 11.23 -11.15
N ILE A 50 7.85 10.08 -10.62
CA ILE A 50 9.24 9.58 -10.76
C ILE A 50 9.61 9.41 -12.23
N PHE A 51 8.66 8.93 -13.04
CA PHE A 51 8.84 8.79 -14.48
C PHE A 51 8.93 10.11 -15.22
N PHE A 52 8.18 11.13 -14.81
CA PHE A 52 8.23 12.46 -15.41
C PHE A 52 9.57 13.17 -15.13
N VAL A 53 10.15 12.92 -13.94
CA VAL A 53 11.45 13.46 -13.54
C VAL A 53 12.62 12.60 -14.04
N TYR A 54 12.36 11.55 -14.81
CA TYR A 54 13.38 10.66 -15.36
C TYR A 54 14.37 11.44 -16.24
N ARG A 55 15.61 11.59 -15.74
CA ARG A 55 16.75 12.10 -16.50
C ARG A 55 17.75 10.97 -16.71
N PRO A 56 17.91 10.48 -17.96
CA PRO A 56 18.81 9.36 -18.25
C PRO A 56 20.29 9.67 -18.00
N ASP A 57 20.67 10.95 -17.89
CA ASP A 57 22.07 11.37 -17.72
C ASP A 57 22.57 11.36 -16.26
N CYS A 58 21.68 11.28 -15.26
CA CYS A 58 22.06 11.40 -13.84
C CYS A 58 22.04 10.09 -13.04
N LEU A 59 21.23 9.11 -13.42
CA LEU A 59 21.05 7.87 -12.65
C LEU A 59 21.06 6.65 -13.57
N SER A 60 21.77 5.59 -13.14
CA SER A 60 21.75 4.32 -13.87
C SER A 60 20.36 3.66 -13.78
N LEU A 61 20.01 2.87 -14.79
CA LEU A 61 18.74 2.12 -14.84
C LEU A 61 18.53 1.27 -13.57
N GLU A 62 19.60 0.68 -13.04
CA GLU A 62 19.56 -0.15 -11.84
C GLU A 62 19.17 0.64 -10.59
N GLN A 63 19.72 1.84 -10.42
CA GLN A 63 19.38 2.72 -9.30
C GLN A 63 17.92 3.15 -9.34
N TYR A 64 17.38 3.44 -10.54
CA TYR A 64 15.96 3.73 -10.71
C TYR A 64 15.07 2.56 -10.29
N VAL A 65 15.42 1.34 -10.67
CA VAL A 65 14.68 0.14 -10.30
C VAL A 65 14.69 -0.05 -8.78
N ILE A 66 15.83 0.15 -8.12
CA ILE A 66 15.94 0.06 -6.66
C ILE A 66 15.07 1.12 -5.97
N ILE A 67 15.09 2.36 -6.45
CA ILE A 67 14.25 3.44 -5.90
C ILE A 67 12.76 3.11 -6.08
N LEU A 68 12.37 2.60 -7.25
CA LEU A 68 10.99 2.24 -7.57
C LEU A 68 10.45 1.12 -6.66
N TYR A 69 11.22 0.04 -6.51
CA TYR A 69 10.86 -1.08 -5.64
C TYR A 69 10.94 -0.70 -4.16
N GLY A 70 11.98 0.03 -3.75
CA GLY A 70 12.15 0.50 -2.37
C GLY A 70 10.99 1.39 -1.93
N SER A 71 10.57 2.33 -2.78
CA SER A 71 9.42 3.20 -2.52
C SER A 71 8.12 2.40 -2.38
N SER A 72 7.94 1.36 -3.21
CA SER A 72 6.77 0.48 -3.18
C SER A 72 6.71 -0.35 -1.89
N ILE A 73 7.84 -0.89 -1.44
CA ILE A 73 7.94 -1.64 -0.17
C ILE A 73 7.67 -0.71 1.02
N LEU A 74 8.29 0.47 1.05
CA LEU A 74 8.08 1.46 2.11
C LEU A 74 6.59 1.83 2.22
N TYR A 75 5.94 2.05 1.08
CA TYR A 75 4.52 2.36 1.03
C TYR A 75 3.65 1.21 1.56
N PHE A 76 3.97 -0.03 1.18
CA PHE A 76 3.28 -1.21 1.70
C PHE A 76 3.40 -1.33 3.23
N ILE A 77 4.58 -1.03 3.80
CA ILE A 77 4.77 -1.00 5.26
C ILE A 77 3.88 0.08 5.90
N ILE A 78 3.81 1.27 5.30
CA ILE A 78 2.95 2.35 5.79
C ILE A 78 1.48 1.93 5.73
N GLN A 79 1.03 1.31 4.62
CA GLN A 79 -0.33 0.78 4.49
C GLN A 79 -0.63 -0.26 5.59
N LEU A 80 0.28 -1.20 5.84
CA LEU A 80 0.16 -2.19 6.92
C LEU A 80 0.07 -1.54 8.30
N LEU A 81 0.89 -0.53 8.58
CA LEU A 81 0.85 0.20 9.86
C LEU A 81 -0.48 0.94 10.05
N VAL A 82 -1.00 1.60 9.01
CA VAL A 82 -2.30 2.27 9.07
C VAL A 82 -3.41 1.26 9.31
N ILE A 83 -3.41 0.14 8.59
CA ILE A 83 -4.36 -0.97 8.77
C ILE A 83 -4.28 -1.52 10.19
N TYR A 84 -3.09 -1.81 10.69
CA TYR A 84 -2.87 -2.32 12.04
C TYR A 84 -3.43 -1.35 13.09
N LYS A 85 -3.18 -0.05 12.94
CA LYS A 85 -3.69 1.00 13.84
C LYS A 85 -5.23 1.07 13.82
N ILE A 86 -5.85 0.90 12.65
CA ILE A 86 -7.31 0.87 12.50
C ILE A 86 -7.88 -0.37 13.22
N ILE A 87 -7.30 -1.55 12.98
CA ILE A 87 -7.72 -2.79 13.65
C ILE A 87 -7.58 -2.64 15.17
N GLN A 88 -6.46 -2.10 15.66
CA GLN A 88 -6.26 -1.89 17.10
C GLN A 88 -7.31 -0.97 17.71
N LYS A 89 -7.65 0.13 17.03
CA LYS A 89 -8.73 1.04 17.47
C LYS A 89 -10.10 0.34 17.50
N GLN A 90 -10.40 -0.50 16.51
CA GLN A 90 -11.65 -1.25 16.48
C GLN A 90 -11.71 -2.30 17.59
N LEU A 91 -10.63 -3.04 17.80
CA LEU A 91 -10.52 -4.06 18.86
C LEU A 91 -10.71 -3.42 20.26
N SER A 92 -10.07 -2.28 20.51
CA SER A 92 -10.24 -1.52 21.77
C SER A 92 -11.66 -1.03 21.96
N LYS A 93 -12.35 -0.61 20.90
CA LYS A 93 -13.75 -0.15 20.98
C LYS A 93 -14.69 -1.31 21.34
N ILE A 94 -14.52 -2.47 20.71
CA ILE A 94 -15.31 -3.68 21.02
C ILE A 94 -15.08 -4.13 22.47
N SER A 95 -13.84 -4.08 22.97
CA SER A 95 -13.54 -4.44 24.37
C SER A 95 -14.27 -3.55 25.38
N ASN A 96 -14.34 -2.24 25.12
CA ASN A 96 -15.04 -1.30 26.00
C ASN A 96 -16.57 -1.45 25.98
N ASP A 97 -17.15 -1.83 24.84
CA ASP A 97 -18.60 -2.08 24.74
C ASP A 97 -19.02 -3.36 25.49
N VAL A 98 -18.12 -4.34 25.64
CA VAL A 98 -18.38 -5.59 26.38
C VAL A 98 -18.31 -5.41 27.90
N GLU A 99 -17.48 -4.50 28.42
CA GLU A 99 -17.42 -4.23 29.87
C GLU A 99 -18.62 -3.42 30.41
N ILE A 100 -19.44 -2.84 29.53
CA ILE A 100 -20.58 -1.99 29.89
C ILE A 100 -21.91 -2.79 29.92
N VAL A 101 -21.89 -4.09 29.56
CA VAL A 101 -23.07 -4.98 29.57
C VAL A 101 -23.09 -5.90 30.78
#